data_AF-A0A9X2ZYB9-F1
#
_entry.id   AF-A0A9X2ZYB9-F1
#
_cell.length_a   1.000
_cell.length_b   1.000
_cell.length_c   1.000
_cell.angle_alpha   90.00
_cell.angle_beta   90.00
_cell.angle_gamma   90.00
#
_symmetry.space_group_name_H-M   'P 1'
#
loop_
_entity.id
_entity.type
_entity.pdbx_description
1 polymer ?
#
loop_
_entity_poly.entity_id
_entity_poly.type
_entity_poly.pdbx_seq_one_letter_code
_entity_poly.pdbx_strand_id
1 'polypeptide(L)'
;MLDEWNYDLSAQTGFNYFQYNITNSLNASYGPSQEGNQTDFYAGAVQLQQTVVQLDVDRGLEVGLASPLNVAAGALFRADNYQLKAGEEASWAGFENPPWGINQNGGTPAPGAQVFPGFRPEQEVDETRTNIGTYVDLQADLIDPLQVNIAGRFENYSDFGSTVNGKVALRFEPVSQLAFRGTAQTGYRAPNQAQKFFSKVSTTFIDNQPVQTGIFRINSDVGNALGIPDLEEERSVNFSGGVIIEPVERFQVSVDYFNIQIDDRITLSGDLGEPGSPGEEAIKDVLSANNTGASTASFFSNAIDTKTEGVDVTSKFSALLADGIQLQLRGAFNWTDTEITGGPRNPTTLNQDFDSVILAPDDRRALTEGALPNTTTKLTASLTAGPVDLTLRGARYGELLNADDDADDQFTLDPEYVFGGELGYSMFDDQVNLAVGARNLFDNYPDLDPNKGTFDIILPYNRAHPMGFNGRFVYSRLTISL
;
A
#
# COMPACT_ATOMS: atom_id res chain seq x y z
N MET A 1 -15.01 -3.96 39.33
CA MET A 1 -14.79 -2.53 39.10
C MET A 1 -13.83 -2.06 40.18
N LEU A 2 -12.58 -1.76 39.81
CA LEU A 2 -11.58 -1.13 40.68
C LEU A 2 -11.64 0.38 40.40
N ASP A 3 -12.62 1.03 41.02
CA ASP A 3 -12.89 2.46 41.20
C ASP A 3 -12.34 3.47 40.16
N GLU A 4 -13.19 3.71 39.15
CA GLU A 4 -13.19 4.83 38.18
C GLU A 4 -12.28 4.73 36.94
N TRP A 5 -11.56 3.63 36.76
CA TRP A 5 -10.89 3.36 35.48
C TRP A 5 -11.79 2.57 34.55
N ASN A 6 -11.85 2.97 33.29
CA ASN A 6 -12.35 2.14 32.20
C ASN A 6 -11.25 1.17 31.80
N TYR A 7 -11.62 -0.06 31.42
CA TYR A 7 -10.67 -1.06 30.96
C TYR A 7 -11.28 -1.82 29.79
N ASP A 8 -10.49 -2.05 28.76
CA ASP A 8 -10.81 -2.93 27.65
C ASP A 8 -9.70 -3.98 27.49
N LEU A 9 -10.09 -5.25 27.41
CA LEU A 9 -9.18 -6.35 27.13
C LEU A 9 -9.69 -7.06 25.88
N SER A 10 -8.88 -7.06 24.84
CA SER A 10 -9.21 -7.68 23.56
C SER A 10 -8.14 -8.67 23.12
N ALA A 11 -8.56 -9.68 22.36
CA ALA A 11 -7.69 -10.64 21.71
C ALA A 11 -8.22 -10.94 20.30
N GLN A 12 -7.34 -10.88 19.31
CA GLN A 12 -7.66 -11.14 17.92
C GLN A 12 -6.63 -12.08 17.31
N THR A 13 -7.08 -13.04 16.51
CA THR A 13 -6.22 -13.84 15.64
C THR A 13 -6.76 -13.79 14.21
N GLY A 14 -5.87 -13.70 13.24
CA GLY A 14 -6.18 -13.73 11.82
C GLY A 14 -5.14 -14.55 11.06
N PHE A 15 -5.57 -15.18 9.98
CA PHE A 15 -4.67 -15.93 9.09
C PHE A 15 -4.96 -15.57 7.64
N ASN A 16 -3.92 -15.59 6.82
CA ASN A 16 -3.99 -15.52 5.36
C ASN A 16 -3.20 -16.68 4.78
N TYR A 17 -3.73 -17.28 3.71
CA TYR A 17 -3.09 -18.39 3.00
C TYR A 17 -3.26 -18.16 1.49
N PHE A 18 -2.14 -18.12 0.77
CA PHE A 18 -2.10 -17.94 -0.67
C PHE A 18 -1.37 -19.14 -1.29
N GLN A 19 -2.08 -19.89 -2.12
CA GLN A 19 -1.56 -21.09 -2.79
C GLN A 19 -1.37 -20.83 -4.28
N TYR A 20 -0.23 -21.29 -4.80
CA TYR A 20 0.09 -21.23 -6.23
C TYR A 20 -0.21 -22.58 -6.87
N ASN A 21 -1.15 -22.60 -7.80
CA ASN A 21 -1.40 -23.75 -8.68
C ASN A 21 -1.16 -23.31 -10.12
N ILE A 22 -0.33 -24.06 -10.85
CA ILE A 22 0.01 -23.76 -12.24
C ILE A 22 -0.65 -24.82 -13.12
N THR A 23 -1.70 -24.41 -13.83
CA THR A 23 -2.53 -25.28 -14.66
C THR A 23 -2.30 -25.00 -16.15
N ASN A 24 -2.53 -25.97 -17.03
CA ASN A 24 -2.27 -25.87 -18.46
C ASN A 24 -0.82 -25.49 -18.79
N SER A 25 0.12 -25.94 -17.96
CA SER A 25 1.56 -25.78 -18.16
C SER A 25 2.21 -27.14 -18.34
N LEU A 26 3.53 -27.20 -18.51
CA LEU A 26 4.29 -28.44 -18.50
C LEU A 26 5.66 -28.15 -17.89
N ASN A 27 6.29 -29.14 -17.28
CA ASN A 27 7.68 -29.01 -16.92
C ASN A 27 8.52 -29.11 -18.19
N ALA A 28 9.12 -27.99 -18.62
CA ALA A 28 9.77 -27.89 -19.93
C ALA A 28 10.99 -28.81 -20.04
N SER A 29 11.69 -29.03 -18.93
CA SER A 29 12.83 -29.96 -18.88
C SER A 29 12.41 -31.44 -19.00
N TYR A 30 11.17 -31.79 -18.63
CA TYR A 30 10.62 -33.15 -18.77
C TYR A 30 10.09 -33.42 -20.19
N GLY A 31 9.89 -32.36 -21.00
CA GLY A 31 9.47 -32.46 -22.40
C GLY A 31 8.02 -32.93 -22.57
N PRO A 32 7.46 -32.85 -23.80
CA PRO A 32 6.05 -33.14 -24.06
C PRO A 32 5.69 -34.64 -24.06
N SER A 33 6.68 -35.53 -24.03
CA SER A 33 6.50 -36.97 -24.26
C SER A 33 6.95 -37.87 -23.12
N GLN A 34 7.47 -37.33 -22.01
CA GLN A 34 7.82 -38.14 -20.84
C GLN A 34 6.54 -38.57 -20.13
N GLU A 35 6.39 -39.89 -19.95
CA GLU A 35 5.30 -40.46 -19.17
C GLU A 35 5.35 -39.91 -17.74
N GLY A 36 4.27 -39.26 -17.31
CA GLY A 36 4.18 -38.62 -16.00
C GLY A 36 4.48 -37.11 -15.97
N ASN A 37 4.80 -36.44 -17.09
CA ASN A 37 4.77 -34.98 -17.11
C ASN A 37 3.32 -34.49 -16.94
N GLN A 38 3.11 -33.62 -15.96
CA GLN A 38 1.79 -33.18 -15.54
C GLN A 38 1.43 -31.85 -16.21
N THR A 39 0.14 -31.52 -16.22
CA THR A 39 -0.35 -30.22 -16.71
C THR A 39 -0.77 -29.26 -15.61
N ASP A 40 -0.78 -29.75 -14.38
CA ASP A 40 -1.29 -29.09 -13.19
C ASP A 40 -0.28 -29.32 -12.08
N PHE A 41 0.28 -28.24 -11.55
CA PHE A 41 1.35 -28.28 -10.56
C PHE A 41 0.97 -27.50 -9.30
N TYR A 42 1.19 -28.08 -8.13
CA TYR A 42 1.25 -27.33 -6.88
C TYR A 42 2.61 -26.65 -6.76
N ALA A 43 2.63 -25.33 -6.93
CA ALA A 43 3.83 -24.50 -6.93
C ALA A 43 4.16 -23.89 -5.53
N GLY A 44 3.52 -24.42 -4.49
CA GLY A 44 3.76 -24.02 -3.09
C GLY A 44 2.77 -22.98 -2.57
N ALA A 45 3.05 -22.44 -1.38
CA ALA A 45 2.15 -21.50 -0.71
C ALA A 45 2.89 -20.52 0.20
N VAL A 46 2.26 -19.36 0.42
CA VAL A 46 2.67 -18.36 1.41
C VAL A 46 1.56 -18.20 2.44
N GLN A 47 1.93 -18.16 3.72
CA GLN A 47 0.99 -18.05 4.84
C GLN A 47 1.47 -16.99 5.83
N LEU A 48 0.53 -16.23 6.40
CA LEU A 48 0.77 -15.35 7.53
C LEU A 48 -0.34 -15.53 8.57
N GLN A 49 0.04 -15.84 9.80
CA GLN A 49 -0.84 -15.81 10.97
C GLN A 49 -0.40 -14.69 11.91
N GLN A 50 -1.35 -13.94 12.46
CA GLN A 50 -1.09 -12.88 13.42
C GLN A 50 -2.06 -12.99 14.58
N THR A 51 -1.54 -12.94 15.80
CA THR A 51 -2.31 -12.88 17.04
C THR A 51 -1.93 -11.62 17.80
N VAL A 52 -2.93 -10.88 18.29
CA VAL A 52 -2.76 -9.67 19.10
C VAL A 52 -3.59 -9.80 20.37
N VAL A 53 -2.99 -9.47 21.50
CA VAL A 53 -3.68 -9.30 22.79
C VAL A 53 -3.37 -7.90 23.27
N GLN A 54 -4.41 -7.14 23.64
CA GLN A 54 -4.28 -5.75 24.04
C GLN A 54 -5.11 -5.45 25.28
N LEU A 55 -4.51 -4.71 26.21
CA LEU A 55 -5.17 -4.14 27.38
C LEU A 55 -5.06 -2.62 27.30
N ASP A 56 -6.19 -1.94 27.36
CA ASP A 56 -6.28 -0.48 27.41
C ASP A 56 -6.99 -0.06 28.70
N VAL A 57 -6.52 1.05 29.28
CA VAL A 57 -7.13 1.68 30.46
C VAL A 57 -7.20 3.18 30.28
N ASP A 58 -8.30 3.79 30.72
CA ASP A 58 -8.45 5.24 30.70
C ASP A 58 -9.23 5.78 31.89
N ARG A 59 -8.96 7.06 32.25
CA ARG A 59 -9.68 7.79 33.27
C ARG A 59 -9.52 9.30 33.10
N GLY A 60 -10.57 10.06 33.41
CA GLY A 60 -10.51 11.51 33.62
C GLY A 60 -10.12 11.87 35.06
N LEU A 61 -9.14 12.76 35.24
CA LEU A 61 -8.66 13.23 36.53
C LEU A 61 -8.87 14.74 36.68
N GLU A 62 -9.53 15.15 37.77
CA GLU A 62 -9.70 16.55 38.12
C GLU A 62 -8.38 17.13 38.67
N VAL A 63 -7.67 17.90 37.85
CA VAL A 63 -6.33 18.46 38.16
C VAL A 63 -6.30 20.00 38.18
N GLY A 64 -7.47 20.64 38.12
CA GLY A 64 -7.59 22.12 38.17
C GLY A 64 -7.33 22.83 36.84
N LEU A 65 -7.41 22.12 35.72
CA LEU A 65 -7.40 22.67 34.36
C LEU A 65 -8.84 23.01 33.91
N ALA A 66 -9.02 23.53 32.69
CA ALA A 66 -10.34 23.88 32.15
C ALA A 66 -11.21 22.65 31.83
N SER A 67 -10.57 21.51 31.54
CA SER A 67 -11.22 20.19 31.52
C SER A 67 -10.52 19.22 32.47
N PRO A 68 -11.17 18.09 32.82
CA PRO A 68 -10.47 16.96 33.40
C PRO A 68 -9.31 16.51 32.49
N LEU A 69 -8.20 16.09 33.09
CA LEU A 69 -7.10 15.45 32.39
C LEU A 69 -7.50 14.02 32.06
N ASN A 70 -7.70 13.72 30.79
CA ASN A 70 -7.81 12.35 30.32
C ASN A 70 -6.43 11.69 30.32
N VAL A 71 -6.31 10.58 31.05
CA VAL A 71 -5.12 9.74 31.10
C VAL A 71 -5.51 8.40 30.51
N ALA A 72 -4.88 8.02 29.41
CA ALA A 72 -4.99 6.69 28.82
C ALA A 72 -3.64 5.99 28.81
N ALA A 73 -3.65 4.68 29.01
CA ALA A 73 -2.46 3.85 28.92
C ALA A 73 -2.84 2.45 28.45
N GLY A 74 -1.89 1.73 27.88
CA GLY A 74 -2.14 0.36 27.47
C GLY A 74 -0.90 -0.44 27.21
N ALA A 75 -1.11 -1.75 27.07
CA ALA A 75 -0.08 -2.73 26.76
C ALA A 75 -0.58 -3.68 25.67
N LEU A 76 0.32 -4.08 24.79
CA LEU A 76 0.04 -4.97 23.67
C LEU A 76 1.09 -6.08 23.60
N PHE A 77 0.64 -7.29 23.32
CA PHE A 77 1.47 -8.39 22.86
C PHE A 77 0.99 -8.84 21.48
N ARG A 78 1.92 -9.00 20.55
CA ARG A 78 1.64 -9.52 19.20
C ARG A 78 2.60 -10.64 18.85
N ALA A 79 2.08 -11.66 18.18
CA ALA A 79 2.85 -12.76 17.62
C ALA A 79 2.44 -12.99 16.16
N ASP A 80 3.42 -12.92 15.25
CA ASP A 80 3.28 -13.15 13.82
C ASP A 80 4.03 -14.43 13.46
N ASN A 81 3.45 -15.29 12.62
CA ASN A 81 4.11 -16.47 12.04
C ASN A 81 3.96 -16.42 10.52
N TYR A 82 5.09 -16.35 9.81
CA TYR A 82 5.17 -16.31 8.35
C TYR A 82 5.76 -17.62 7.84
N GLN A 83 5.07 -18.24 6.87
CA GLN A 83 5.52 -19.47 6.24
C GLN A 83 5.58 -19.33 4.73
N LEU A 84 6.63 -19.87 4.13
CA LEU A 84 6.77 -20.13 2.70
C LEU A 84 6.99 -21.63 2.54
N LYS A 85 6.09 -22.30 1.81
CA LYS A 85 6.06 -23.75 1.64
C LYS A 85 6.42 -24.11 0.20
N ALA A 86 7.25 -25.13 0.04
CA ALA A 86 7.70 -25.58 -1.27
C ALA A 86 6.54 -26.14 -2.11
N GLY A 87 6.67 -26.00 -3.41
CA GLY A 87 5.88 -26.74 -4.39
C GLY A 87 6.31 -28.20 -4.49
N GLU A 88 5.55 -28.98 -5.23
CA GLU A 88 5.90 -30.36 -5.50
C GLU A 88 7.13 -30.44 -6.44
N GLU A 89 7.91 -31.50 -6.31
CA GLU A 89 9.17 -31.66 -7.08
C GLU A 89 8.96 -31.52 -8.59
N ALA A 90 7.86 -32.05 -9.12
CA ALA A 90 7.53 -31.96 -10.54
C ALA A 90 7.35 -30.51 -11.03
N SER A 91 7.03 -29.56 -10.14
CA SER A 91 6.84 -28.16 -10.50
C SER A 91 8.18 -27.43 -10.72
N TRP A 92 9.25 -27.77 -10.00
CA TRP A 92 10.51 -27.00 -10.04
C TRP A 92 11.73 -27.80 -10.50
N ALA A 93 11.69 -29.13 -10.48
CA ALA A 93 12.83 -29.96 -10.85
C ALA A 93 13.19 -29.81 -12.34
N GLY A 94 14.46 -30.04 -12.67
CA GLY A 94 14.86 -30.23 -14.05
C GLY A 94 16.14 -31.02 -14.23
N PHE A 95 16.37 -31.44 -15.47
CA PHE A 95 17.56 -32.21 -15.85
C PHE A 95 18.69 -31.26 -16.28
N GLU A 96 19.91 -31.47 -15.76
CA GLU A 96 21.11 -30.76 -16.24
C GLU A 96 21.38 -31.03 -17.73
N ASN A 97 20.98 -32.21 -18.22
CA ASN A 97 21.07 -32.61 -19.62
C ASN A 97 19.74 -33.26 -20.06
N PRO A 98 18.73 -32.48 -20.45
CA PRO A 98 17.44 -33.03 -20.81
C PRO A 98 17.57 -33.90 -22.08
N PRO A 99 16.98 -35.11 -22.11
CA PRO A 99 17.13 -36.04 -23.24
C PRO A 99 16.46 -35.56 -24.54
N TRP A 100 15.60 -34.54 -24.46
CA TRP A 100 14.60 -34.19 -25.48
C TRP A 100 14.94 -32.95 -26.30
N GLY A 101 16.22 -32.60 -26.36
CA GLY A 101 16.69 -31.56 -27.23
C GLY A 101 16.37 -30.15 -26.76
N ILE A 102 16.62 -29.27 -27.69
CA ILE A 102 16.94 -27.87 -27.50
C ILE A 102 15.63 -27.06 -27.44
N ASN A 103 15.54 -26.06 -26.55
CA ASN A 103 14.42 -25.12 -26.47
C ASN A 103 14.18 -24.41 -27.83
N GLN A 104 13.09 -23.65 -27.92
CA GLN A 104 12.67 -22.95 -29.14
C GLN A 104 13.74 -22.06 -29.81
N ASN A 105 14.81 -21.71 -29.08
CA ASN A 105 15.89 -20.83 -29.53
C ASN A 105 17.24 -21.54 -29.74
N GLY A 106 17.33 -22.86 -29.57
CA GLY A 106 18.64 -23.49 -29.70
C GLY A 106 19.43 -23.65 -28.38
N GLY A 107 18.84 -23.43 -27.19
CA GLY A 107 19.45 -23.69 -25.87
C GLY A 107 18.79 -24.81 -25.01
N THR A 108 19.19 -24.98 -23.75
CA THR A 108 18.56 -25.94 -22.83
C THR A 108 17.18 -25.44 -22.35
N PRO A 109 16.12 -26.27 -22.29
CA PRO A 109 14.85 -25.88 -21.67
C PRO A 109 15.03 -25.45 -20.20
N ALA A 110 14.31 -24.41 -19.78
CA ALA A 110 14.30 -24.02 -18.38
C ALA A 110 13.70 -25.14 -17.50
N PRO A 111 14.22 -25.35 -16.28
CA PRO A 111 13.67 -26.34 -15.35
C PRO A 111 12.28 -25.91 -14.84
N GLY A 112 11.44 -26.89 -14.52
CA GLY A 112 10.14 -26.66 -13.89
C GLY A 112 8.99 -26.25 -14.82
N ALA A 113 7.83 -26.05 -14.21
CA ALA A 113 6.62 -25.52 -14.82
C ALA A 113 6.86 -24.11 -15.37
N GLN A 114 6.29 -23.85 -16.54
CA GLN A 114 6.43 -22.55 -17.20
C GLN A 114 5.72 -21.44 -16.41
N VAL A 115 6.20 -20.19 -16.56
CA VAL A 115 5.80 -18.98 -15.81
C VAL A 115 6.30 -18.98 -14.37
N PHE A 116 5.95 -19.99 -13.58
CA PHE A 116 6.38 -20.11 -12.18
C PHE A 116 6.68 -21.56 -11.83
N PRO A 117 7.97 -21.95 -11.71
CA PRO A 117 8.37 -23.29 -11.27
C PRO A 117 7.90 -23.64 -9.85
N GLY A 118 7.52 -22.64 -9.06
CA GLY A 118 7.15 -22.83 -7.66
C GLY A 118 8.30 -22.63 -6.70
N PHE A 119 7.96 -22.56 -5.42
CA PHE A 119 8.94 -22.44 -4.35
C PHE A 119 9.71 -23.75 -4.19
N ARG A 120 11.04 -23.67 -4.11
CA ARG A 120 11.91 -24.84 -3.89
C ARG A 120 12.09 -25.13 -2.40
N PRO A 121 12.48 -26.37 -2.01
CA PRO A 121 12.74 -26.71 -0.61
C PRO A 121 13.74 -25.77 0.08
N GLU A 122 14.75 -25.26 -0.63
CA GLU A 122 15.74 -24.33 -0.07
C GLU A 122 15.18 -22.93 0.22
N GLN A 123 14.01 -22.62 -0.33
CA GLN A 123 13.28 -21.36 -0.10
C GLN A 123 12.26 -21.47 1.02
N GLU A 124 12.01 -22.65 1.59
CA GLU A 124 11.07 -22.81 2.68
C GLU A 124 11.47 -21.97 3.90
N VAL A 125 10.46 -21.35 4.50
CA VAL A 125 10.62 -20.53 5.69
C VAL A 125 9.46 -20.81 6.64
N ASP A 126 9.76 -20.87 7.93
CA ASP A 126 8.78 -20.83 9.01
C ASP A 126 9.35 -19.96 10.14
N GLU A 127 8.98 -18.68 10.12
CA GLU A 127 9.58 -17.66 10.99
C GLU A 127 8.54 -17.02 11.89
N THR A 128 8.93 -16.77 13.13
CA THR A 128 8.05 -16.18 14.16
C THR A 128 8.63 -14.89 14.66
N ARG A 129 7.79 -13.85 14.71
CA ARG A 129 8.11 -12.55 15.32
C ARG A 129 7.15 -12.28 16.47
N THR A 130 7.70 -11.83 17.60
CA THR A 130 6.89 -11.29 18.69
C THR A 130 7.16 -9.81 18.91
N ASN A 131 6.18 -9.11 19.46
CA ASN A 131 6.27 -7.71 19.81
C ASN A 131 5.55 -7.42 21.13
N ILE A 132 6.18 -6.63 22.00
CA ILE A 132 5.57 -6.09 23.21
C ILE A 132 5.56 -4.57 23.11
N GLY A 133 4.39 -3.98 23.24
CA GLY A 133 4.20 -2.53 23.18
C GLY A 133 3.54 -1.98 24.44
N THR A 134 3.85 -0.73 24.77
CA THR A 134 3.17 0.04 25.83
C THR A 134 3.00 1.48 25.39
N TYR A 135 1.92 2.14 25.80
CA TYR A 135 1.73 3.56 25.55
C TYR A 135 1.14 4.30 26.74
N VAL A 136 1.32 5.62 26.73
CA VAL A 136 0.64 6.59 27.60
C VAL A 136 0.19 7.77 26.73
N ASP A 137 -1.04 8.23 26.94
CA ASP A 137 -1.64 9.40 26.29
C ASP A 137 -2.27 10.30 27.38
N LEU A 138 -2.01 11.59 27.26
CA LEU A 138 -2.49 12.64 28.15
C LEU A 138 -3.18 13.72 27.32
N GLN A 139 -4.43 14.03 27.62
CA GLN A 139 -5.18 15.07 26.92
C GLN A 139 -6.00 15.93 27.90
N ALA A 140 -5.95 17.25 27.74
CA ALA A 140 -6.78 18.19 28.51
C ALA A 140 -6.95 19.53 27.78
N ASP A 141 -8.02 20.25 28.13
CA ASP A 141 -8.14 21.67 27.88
C ASP A 141 -7.37 22.40 28.98
N LEU A 142 -6.20 22.97 28.63
CA LEU A 142 -5.36 23.70 29.58
C LEU A 142 -6.04 25.00 30.05
N ILE A 143 -6.72 25.65 29.11
CA ILE A 143 -7.62 26.79 29.29
C ILE A 143 -8.78 26.61 28.30
N ASP A 144 -9.91 27.28 28.50
CA ASP A 144 -11.11 27.12 27.66
C ASP A 144 -10.84 27.11 26.14
N PRO A 145 -9.97 27.98 25.57
CA PRO A 145 -9.70 27.96 24.13
C PRO A 145 -8.56 27.03 23.72
N LEU A 146 -7.83 26.35 24.61
CA LEU A 146 -6.61 25.59 24.26
C LEU A 146 -6.64 24.16 24.80
N GLN A 147 -6.77 23.20 23.89
CA GLN A 147 -6.58 21.78 24.14
C GLN A 147 -5.17 21.34 23.76
N VAL A 148 -4.59 20.47 24.59
CA VAL A 148 -3.28 19.86 24.39
C VAL A 148 -3.39 18.34 24.55
N ASN A 149 -2.77 17.60 23.64
CA ASN A 149 -2.58 16.16 23.71
C ASN A 149 -1.09 15.83 23.60
N ILE A 150 -0.59 14.99 24.50
CA ILE A 150 0.79 14.48 24.50
C ILE A 150 0.73 12.97 24.69
N ALA A 151 1.37 12.23 23.79
CA ALA A 151 1.41 10.77 23.86
C ALA A 151 2.80 10.23 23.60
N GLY A 152 3.09 9.06 24.17
CA GLY A 152 4.30 8.29 23.96
C GLY A 152 4.02 6.80 23.85
N ARG A 153 4.71 6.12 22.94
CA ARG A 153 4.59 4.67 22.72
C ARG A 153 5.98 4.04 22.61
N PHE A 154 6.18 2.93 23.30
CA PHE A 154 7.36 2.08 23.19
C PHE A 154 6.94 0.73 22.62
N GLU A 155 7.73 0.18 21.71
CA GLU A 155 7.59 -1.19 21.22
C GLU A 155 8.94 -1.91 21.17
N ASN A 156 8.92 -3.22 21.42
CA ASN A 156 10.07 -4.09 21.35
C ASN A 156 9.76 -5.37 20.59
N TYR A 157 10.40 -5.52 19.43
CA TYR A 157 10.28 -6.66 18.54
C TYR A 157 11.41 -7.66 18.78
N SER A 158 11.12 -8.94 18.54
CA SER A 158 12.10 -10.02 18.70
C SER A 158 13.19 -10.04 17.63
N ASP A 159 13.06 -9.27 16.55
CA ASP A 159 13.96 -9.38 15.39
C ASP A 159 14.70 -8.09 15.02
N PHE A 160 14.05 -6.93 14.86
CA PHE A 160 14.76 -5.67 14.53
C PHE A 160 15.08 -4.79 15.74
N GLY A 161 14.47 -5.05 16.91
CA GLY A 161 14.75 -4.33 18.15
C GLY A 161 13.60 -3.44 18.64
N SER A 162 13.95 -2.30 19.25
CA SER A 162 12.99 -1.43 19.95
C SER A 162 12.85 -0.06 19.31
N THR A 163 11.68 0.56 19.48
CA THR A 163 11.39 1.92 19.02
C THR A 163 10.58 2.71 20.05
N VAL A 164 10.77 4.03 20.07
CA VAL A 164 10.01 4.98 20.89
C VAL A 164 9.46 6.05 19.98
N ASN A 165 8.15 6.29 20.09
CA ASN A 165 7.44 7.28 19.30
C ASN A 165 6.66 8.23 20.19
N GLY A 166 6.54 9.47 19.73
CA GLY A 166 5.86 10.52 20.47
C GLY A 166 4.92 11.34 19.58
N LYS A 167 3.93 11.95 20.22
CA LYS A 167 3.00 12.87 19.59
C LYS A 167 2.73 14.05 20.51
N VAL A 168 2.69 15.25 19.92
CA VAL A 168 2.14 16.45 20.54
C VAL A 168 1.13 17.05 19.58
N ALA A 169 -0.08 17.31 20.07
CA ALA A 169 -1.13 17.97 19.31
C ALA A 169 -1.75 19.12 20.10
N LEU A 170 -2.09 20.19 19.38
CA LEU A 170 -2.67 21.41 19.91
C LEU A 170 -3.94 21.73 19.12
N ARG A 171 -4.99 22.17 19.83
CA ARG A 171 -6.17 22.80 19.22
C ARG A 171 -6.45 24.10 19.96
N PHE A 172 -6.43 25.21 19.24
CA PHE A 172 -6.70 26.55 19.77
C PHE A 172 -7.96 27.13 19.12
N GLU A 173 -9.01 27.31 19.91
CA GLU A 173 -10.34 27.80 19.52
C GLU A 173 -10.66 29.11 20.25
N PRO A 174 -10.14 30.26 19.79
CA PRO A 174 -10.35 31.56 20.45
C PRO A 174 -11.82 32.02 20.43
N VAL A 175 -12.59 31.57 19.42
CA VAL A 175 -14.03 31.81 19.25
C VAL A 175 -14.64 30.61 18.55
N SER A 176 -15.95 30.38 18.71
CA SER A 176 -16.63 29.20 18.15
C SER A 176 -16.58 29.10 16.63
N GLN A 177 -16.32 30.22 15.92
CA GLN A 177 -16.23 30.26 14.46
C GLN A 177 -14.82 29.99 13.91
N LEU A 178 -13.81 29.86 14.78
CA LEU A 178 -12.41 29.78 14.35
C LEU A 178 -11.63 28.86 15.26
N ALA A 179 -11.08 27.79 14.70
CA ALA A 179 -10.15 26.91 15.40
C ALA A 179 -8.88 26.70 14.58
N PHE A 180 -7.74 26.73 15.26
CA PHE A 180 -6.44 26.33 14.73
C PHE A 180 -6.08 24.96 15.30
N ARG A 181 -5.44 24.11 14.52
CA ARG A 181 -4.90 22.83 14.98
C ARG A 181 -3.49 22.62 14.47
N GLY A 182 -2.67 21.92 15.25
CA GLY A 182 -1.32 21.53 14.85
C GLY A 182 -0.93 20.22 15.52
N THR A 183 -0.19 19.38 14.82
CA THR A 183 0.34 18.12 15.34
C THR A 183 1.78 17.93 14.89
N ALA A 184 2.63 17.45 15.79
CA ALA A 184 3.96 16.95 15.49
C ALA A 184 4.08 15.55 16.10
N GLN A 185 4.45 14.56 15.30
CA GLN A 185 4.57 13.19 15.77
C GLN A 185 5.64 12.42 15.01
N THR A 186 6.17 11.39 15.66
CA THR A 186 7.00 10.38 15.02
C THR A 186 6.21 9.09 14.82
N GLY A 187 6.61 8.29 13.84
CA GLY A 187 6.09 6.96 13.59
C GLY A 187 7.17 6.05 13.05
N TYR A 188 6.84 4.78 12.89
CA TYR A 188 7.73 3.81 12.28
C TYR A 188 6.92 2.69 11.61
N ARG A 189 7.59 1.94 10.75
CA ARG A 189 7.11 0.68 10.20
C ARG A 189 8.22 -0.36 10.26
N ALA A 190 8.02 -1.35 11.13
CA ALA A 190 8.84 -2.55 11.17
C ALA A 190 8.90 -3.22 9.77
N PRO A 191 10.06 -3.76 9.33
CA PRO A 191 10.13 -4.53 8.09
C PRO A 191 9.10 -5.64 8.12
N ASN A 192 8.22 -5.75 7.14
CA ASN A 192 7.21 -6.79 7.18
C ASN A 192 7.87 -8.18 6.95
N GLN A 193 7.24 -9.26 7.43
CA GLN A 193 7.84 -10.60 7.36
C GLN A 193 8.09 -11.04 5.90
N ALA A 194 7.23 -10.65 4.96
CA ALA A 194 7.43 -10.94 3.54
C ALA A 194 8.64 -10.17 2.95
N GLN A 195 8.89 -8.92 3.36
CA GLN A 195 10.08 -8.17 2.95
C GLN A 195 11.38 -8.85 3.42
N LYS A 196 11.35 -9.51 4.59
CA LYS A 196 12.52 -10.24 5.12
C LYS A 196 12.70 -11.62 4.49
N PHE A 197 11.59 -12.34 4.28
CA PHE A 197 11.62 -13.79 4.10
C PHE A 197 11.02 -14.30 2.78
N PHE A 198 10.37 -13.45 1.99
CA PHE A 198 9.87 -13.91 0.69
C PHE A 198 11.04 -14.20 -0.25
N SER A 199 10.95 -15.32 -0.96
CA SER A 199 11.86 -15.62 -2.07
C SER A 199 11.10 -16.34 -3.17
N LYS A 200 11.44 -16.05 -4.43
CA LYS A 200 10.92 -16.76 -5.60
C LYS A 200 11.95 -16.74 -6.71
N VAL A 201 11.89 -17.73 -7.59
CA VAL A 201 12.48 -17.65 -8.92
C VAL A 201 11.36 -17.88 -9.94
N SER A 202 11.27 -17.00 -10.94
CA SER A 202 10.23 -17.05 -11.97
C SER A 202 10.79 -16.71 -13.33
N THR A 203 10.11 -17.17 -14.37
CA THR A 203 10.47 -16.83 -15.75
C THR A 203 9.83 -15.50 -16.13
N THR A 204 10.65 -14.48 -16.38
CA THR A 204 10.25 -13.21 -17.00
C THR A 204 10.75 -13.17 -18.45
N PHE A 205 10.31 -12.21 -19.25
CA PHE A 205 10.84 -11.97 -20.59
C PHE A 205 11.49 -10.59 -20.63
N ILE A 206 12.77 -10.55 -20.99
CA ILE A 206 13.55 -9.33 -21.24
C ILE A 206 13.96 -9.41 -22.72
N ASP A 207 13.61 -8.41 -23.53
CA ASP A 207 13.81 -8.42 -24.99
C ASP A 207 13.28 -9.69 -25.70
N ASN A 208 12.09 -10.15 -25.31
CA ASN A 208 11.48 -11.41 -25.76
C ASN A 208 12.32 -12.67 -25.49
N GLN A 209 13.35 -12.58 -24.66
CA GLN A 209 14.12 -13.73 -24.19
C GLN A 209 13.66 -14.13 -22.79
N PRO A 210 13.39 -15.43 -22.54
CA PRO A 210 13.05 -15.89 -21.21
C PRO A 210 14.27 -15.78 -20.29
N VAL A 211 14.14 -15.03 -19.20
CA VAL A 211 15.15 -14.84 -18.16
C VAL A 211 14.58 -15.34 -16.84
N GLN A 212 15.37 -16.14 -16.11
CA GLN A 212 15.01 -16.54 -14.75
C GLN A 212 15.35 -15.41 -13.80
N THR A 213 14.33 -14.74 -13.27
CA THR A 213 14.48 -13.63 -12.32
C THR A 213 14.18 -14.11 -10.91
N GLY A 214 14.91 -13.58 -9.93
CA GLY A 214 14.81 -14.06 -8.55
C GLY A 214 14.65 -12.93 -7.55
N ILE A 215 13.69 -13.07 -6.62
CA ILE A 215 13.67 -12.30 -5.38
C ILE A 215 14.30 -13.18 -4.29
N PHE A 216 15.30 -12.66 -3.60
CA PHE A 216 16.05 -13.40 -2.61
C PHE A 216 15.95 -12.74 -1.23
N ARG A 217 16.00 -13.58 -0.19
CA ARG A 217 16.04 -13.11 1.20
C ARG A 217 17.36 -12.41 1.44
N ILE A 218 17.33 -11.31 2.20
CA ILE A 218 18.53 -10.57 2.63
C ILE A 218 19.53 -11.47 3.37
N ASN A 219 19.04 -12.44 4.15
CA ASN A 219 19.85 -13.36 4.96
C ASN A 219 20.13 -14.72 4.27
N SER A 220 19.91 -14.82 2.96
CA SER A 220 20.28 -16.01 2.18
C SER A 220 21.77 -16.01 1.83
N ASP A 221 22.31 -17.14 1.36
CA ASP A 221 23.70 -17.21 0.88
C ASP A 221 23.99 -16.19 -0.23
N VAL A 222 23.01 -15.93 -1.11
CA VAL A 222 23.09 -14.90 -2.16
C VAL A 222 23.14 -13.50 -1.54
N GLY A 223 22.21 -13.20 -0.61
CA GLY A 223 22.16 -11.88 0.05
C GLY A 223 23.42 -11.58 0.85
N ASN A 224 23.94 -12.57 1.58
CA ASN A 224 25.20 -12.48 2.31
C ASN A 224 26.41 -12.30 1.37
N ALA A 225 26.48 -13.04 0.27
CA ALA A 225 27.55 -12.90 -0.72
C ALA A 225 27.55 -11.53 -1.41
N LEU A 226 26.35 -10.97 -1.64
CA LEU A 226 26.16 -9.62 -2.17
C LEU A 226 26.15 -8.54 -1.09
N GLY A 227 26.47 -8.87 0.16
CA GLY A 227 26.62 -7.93 1.27
C GLY A 227 25.37 -7.12 1.61
N ILE A 228 24.17 -7.62 1.30
CA ILE A 228 22.90 -6.95 1.57
C ILE A 228 22.70 -6.84 3.09
N PRO A 229 22.58 -5.62 3.66
CA PRO A 229 22.35 -5.46 5.09
C PRO A 229 21.00 -6.01 5.55
N ASP A 230 20.89 -6.29 6.86
CA ASP A 230 19.60 -6.56 7.48
C ASP A 230 18.66 -5.34 7.39
N LEU A 231 17.37 -5.59 7.24
CA LEU A 231 16.36 -4.53 7.19
C LEU A 231 16.15 -3.89 8.57
N GLU A 232 16.22 -2.56 8.60
CA GLU A 232 15.85 -1.71 9.74
C GLU A 232 14.43 -1.15 9.56
N GLU A 233 13.82 -0.64 10.63
CA GLU A 233 12.51 -0.01 10.54
C GLU A 233 12.52 1.27 9.71
N GLU A 234 11.47 1.46 8.89
CA GLU A 234 11.22 2.77 8.28
C GLU A 234 10.80 3.73 9.40
N ARG A 235 11.39 4.92 9.47
CA ARG A 235 11.04 5.94 10.48
C ARG A 235 10.32 7.09 9.82
N SER A 236 9.44 7.76 10.55
CA SER A 236 8.76 8.93 10.02
C SER A 236 8.63 10.04 11.03
N VAL A 237 8.67 11.27 10.51
CA VAL A 237 8.31 12.49 11.23
C VAL A 237 7.20 13.17 10.44
N ASN A 238 6.10 13.46 11.12
CA ASN A 238 4.92 14.10 10.54
C ASN A 238 4.64 15.42 11.27
N PHE A 239 4.56 16.49 10.49
CA PHE A 239 4.05 17.79 10.92
C PHE A 239 2.78 18.12 10.16
N SER A 240 1.73 18.51 10.87
CA SER A 240 0.52 19.06 10.25
C SER A 240 0.02 20.30 10.98
N GLY A 241 -0.63 21.17 10.22
CA GLY A 241 -1.21 22.40 10.73
C GLY A 241 -2.43 22.78 9.90
N GLY A 242 -3.48 23.27 10.56
CA GLY A 242 -4.72 23.59 9.87
C GLY A 242 -5.59 24.60 10.58
N VAL A 243 -6.55 25.12 9.82
CA VAL A 243 -7.55 26.09 10.27
C VAL A 243 -8.94 25.62 9.89
N ILE A 244 -9.86 25.71 10.84
CA ILE A 244 -11.28 25.47 10.65
C ILE A 244 -11.99 26.80 10.85
N ILE A 245 -12.78 27.20 9.87
CA ILE A 245 -13.52 28.46 9.87
C ILE A 245 -14.99 28.16 9.64
N GLU A 246 -15.85 28.82 10.40
CA GLU A 246 -17.30 28.82 10.22
C GLU A 246 -17.79 30.23 9.90
N PRO A 247 -17.64 30.70 8.64
CA PRO A 247 -17.88 32.11 8.29
C PRO A 247 -19.34 32.55 8.52
N VAL A 248 -20.28 31.61 8.37
CA VAL A 248 -21.71 31.79 8.59
C VAL A 248 -22.29 30.50 9.17
N GLU A 249 -23.49 30.59 9.74
CA GLU A 249 -24.19 29.41 10.27
C GLU A 249 -24.26 28.31 9.21
N ARG A 250 -23.91 27.07 9.58
CA ARG A 250 -23.97 25.87 8.72
C ARG A 250 -23.03 25.89 7.51
N PHE A 251 -22.08 26.82 7.45
CA PHE A 251 -20.95 26.76 6.52
C PHE A 251 -19.65 26.57 7.27
N GLN A 252 -18.95 25.47 7.01
CA GLN A 252 -17.65 25.18 7.59
C GLN A 252 -16.64 24.92 6.46
N VAL A 253 -15.43 25.45 6.61
CA VAL A 253 -14.28 25.18 5.75
C VAL A 253 -13.09 24.78 6.64
N SER A 254 -12.42 23.70 6.28
CA SER A 254 -11.13 23.30 6.86
C SER A 254 -10.05 23.36 5.79
N VAL A 255 -8.89 23.91 6.14
CA VAL A 255 -7.68 23.87 5.32
C VAL A 255 -6.55 23.32 6.18
N ASP A 256 -5.89 22.28 5.70
CA ASP A 256 -4.86 21.55 6.42
C ASP A 256 -3.64 21.36 5.53
N TYR A 257 -2.47 21.73 6.03
CA TYR A 257 -1.18 21.38 5.44
C TYR A 257 -0.57 20.22 6.20
N PHE A 258 0.06 19.29 5.48
CA PHE A 258 0.83 18.21 6.06
C PHE A 258 2.19 18.07 5.39
N ASN A 259 3.16 17.61 6.18
CA ASN A 259 4.52 17.29 5.76
C ASN A 259 4.93 15.99 6.46
N ILE A 260 5.24 14.97 5.67
CA ILE A 260 5.59 13.63 6.14
C ILE A 260 6.95 13.30 5.58
N GLN A 261 7.94 13.16 6.45
CA GLN A 261 9.27 12.68 6.09
C GLN A 261 9.37 11.22 6.53
N ILE A 262 9.79 10.34 5.63
CA ILE A 262 10.02 8.93 5.87
C ILE A 262 11.47 8.63 5.54
N ASP A 263 12.22 8.21 6.56
CA ASP A 263 13.60 7.78 6.45
C ASP A 263 13.66 6.25 6.35
N ASP A 264 14.69 5.77 5.65
CA ASP A 264 15.03 4.34 5.53
C ASP A 264 13.89 3.51 4.94
N ARG A 265 13.19 4.06 3.93
CA ARG A 265 12.10 3.37 3.23
C ARG A 265 12.60 2.09 2.57
N ILE A 266 11.86 1.00 2.77
CA ILE A 266 12.19 -0.31 2.23
C ILE A 266 11.61 -0.44 0.82
N THR A 267 12.48 -0.53 -0.18
CA THR A 267 12.12 -0.78 -1.58
C THR A 267 12.68 -2.11 -2.04
N LEU A 268 12.04 -2.70 -3.05
CA LEU A 268 12.62 -3.82 -3.80
C LEU A 268 13.53 -3.21 -4.87
N SER A 269 14.75 -3.71 -5.03
CA SER A 269 15.59 -3.34 -6.16
C SER A 269 15.01 -3.86 -7.47
N GLY A 270 15.39 -3.26 -8.59
CA GLY A 270 15.33 -3.89 -9.91
C GLY A 270 16.17 -5.16 -9.99
N ASP A 271 16.30 -5.68 -11.21
CA ASP A 271 16.99 -6.93 -11.51
C ASP A 271 18.52 -6.74 -11.58
N LEU A 272 19.22 -7.02 -10.47
CA LEU A 272 20.70 -7.06 -10.48
C LEU A 272 21.15 -8.23 -11.36
N GLY A 273 22.16 -8.03 -12.22
CA GLY A 273 22.64 -9.08 -13.11
C GLY A 273 21.92 -9.16 -14.46
N GLU A 274 21.03 -8.21 -14.74
CA GLU A 274 20.41 -8.04 -16.06
C GLU A 274 21.48 -7.79 -17.15
N PRO A 275 21.31 -8.31 -18.38
CA PRO A 275 22.23 -8.04 -19.48
C PRO A 275 22.51 -6.55 -19.70
N GLY A 276 23.79 -6.17 -19.69
CA GLY A 276 24.23 -4.78 -19.85
C GLY A 276 24.16 -3.93 -18.57
N SER A 277 23.68 -4.49 -17.45
CA SER A 277 23.67 -3.81 -16.15
C SER A 277 25.05 -3.85 -15.47
N PRO A 278 25.34 -2.89 -14.57
CA PRO A 278 26.57 -2.89 -13.77
C PRO A 278 26.78 -4.21 -13.03
N GLY A 279 28.00 -4.75 -13.10
CA GLY A 279 28.40 -5.97 -12.38
C GLY A 279 27.67 -7.26 -12.80
N GLU A 280 27.09 -7.29 -14.01
CA GLU A 280 26.37 -8.43 -14.58
C GLU A 280 27.03 -9.79 -14.29
N GLU A 281 28.27 -9.99 -14.72
CA GLU A 281 28.98 -11.26 -14.54
C GLU A 281 29.19 -11.61 -13.06
N ALA A 282 29.47 -10.62 -12.21
CA ALA A 282 29.70 -10.86 -10.79
C ALA A 282 28.42 -11.35 -10.09
N ILE A 283 27.26 -10.78 -10.44
CA ILE A 283 25.97 -11.23 -9.92
C ILE A 283 25.66 -12.64 -10.42
N LYS A 284 25.87 -12.93 -11.70
CA LYS A 284 25.67 -14.26 -12.29
C LYS A 284 26.56 -15.32 -11.66
N ASP A 285 27.82 -14.99 -11.36
CA ASP A 285 28.75 -15.87 -10.67
C ASP A 285 28.26 -16.22 -9.26
N VAL A 286 27.75 -15.24 -8.51
CA VAL A 286 27.15 -15.47 -7.17
C VAL A 286 25.90 -16.35 -7.26
N LEU A 287 25.01 -16.09 -8.22
CA LEU A 287 23.80 -16.89 -8.41
C LEU A 287 24.10 -18.33 -8.82
N SER A 288 25.06 -18.52 -9.73
CA SER A 288 25.52 -19.83 -10.19
C SER A 288 26.20 -20.62 -9.06
N ALA A 289 27.09 -19.98 -8.30
CA ALA A 289 27.77 -20.59 -7.15
C ALA A 289 26.81 -21.09 -6.06
N ASN A 290 25.62 -20.48 -5.97
CA ASN A 290 24.57 -20.85 -5.02
C ASN A 290 23.45 -21.73 -5.64
N ASN A 291 23.62 -22.22 -6.87
CA ASN A 291 22.66 -23.09 -7.57
C ASN A 291 21.21 -22.54 -7.58
N THR A 292 21.06 -21.22 -7.66
CA THR A 292 19.72 -20.59 -7.57
C THR A 292 18.87 -20.90 -8.80
N GLY A 293 19.50 -21.17 -9.95
CA GLY A 293 18.83 -21.29 -11.24
C GLY A 293 18.24 -19.98 -11.75
N ALA A 294 18.60 -18.84 -11.13
CA ALA A 294 18.25 -17.50 -11.58
C ALA A 294 19.46 -16.86 -12.29
N SER A 295 19.16 -15.94 -13.21
CA SER A 295 20.14 -15.10 -13.90
C SER A 295 20.20 -13.68 -13.32
N THR A 296 19.14 -13.23 -12.65
CA THR A 296 19.08 -11.94 -11.96
C THR A 296 18.67 -12.09 -10.49
N ALA A 297 18.90 -11.05 -9.70
CA ALA A 297 18.56 -10.99 -8.30
C ALA A 297 17.98 -9.64 -7.89
N SER A 298 16.89 -9.66 -7.12
CA SER A 298 16.32 -8.48 -6.47
C SER A 298 16.25 -8.69 -4.96
N PHE A 299 16.46 -7.62 -4.20
CA PHE A 299 16.45 -7.62 -2.75
C PHE A 299 15.66 -6.45 -2.20
N PHE A 300 15.00 -6.67 -1.06
CA PHE A 300 14.51 -5.57 -0.26
C PHE A 300 15.66 -4.90 0.48
N SER A 301 15.71 -3.57 0.47
CA SER A 301 16.70 -2.79 1.21
C SER A 301 16.11 -1.46 1.70
N ASN A 302 16.63 -0.92 2.80
CA ASN A 302 16.36 0.44 3.25
C ASN A 302 17.07 1.43 2.30
N ALA A 303 16.47 1.67 1.12
CA ALA A 303 17.17 2.29 0.01
C ALA A 303 17.07 3.82 0.02
N ILE A 304 15.91 4.39 0.35
CA ILE A 304 15.62 5.80 0.09
C ILE A 304 14.95 6.52 1.25
N ASP A 305 15.05 7.84 1.25
CA ASP A 305 14.28 8.74 2.11
C ASP A 305 13.32 9.54 1.25
N THR A 306 12.10 9.76 1.75
CA THR A 306 11.04 10.43 1.01
C THR A 306 10.40 11.52 1.85
N LYS A 307 10.01 12.61 1.19
CA LYS A 307 9.15 13.64 1.77
C LYS A 307 7.88 13.74 0.96
N THR A 308 6.74 13.62 1.63
CA THR A 308 5.41 13.86 1.05
C THR A 308 4.79 15.07 1.73
N GLU A 309 4.37 16.06 0.96
CA GLU A 309 3.68 17.24 1.46
C GLU A 309 2.40 17.50 0.69
N GLY A 310 1.46 18.20 1.32
CA GLY A 310 0.18 18.44 0.70
C GLY A 310 -0.73 19.39 1.44
N VAL A 311 -1.82 19.74 0.76
CA VAL A 311 -2.89 20.59 1.27
C VAL A 311 -4.23 19.89 1.05
N ASP A 312 -4.97 19.71 2.14
CA ASP A 312 -6.35 19.28 2.13
C ASP A 312 -7.27 20.46 2.40
N VAL A 313 -8.29 20.61 1.57
CA VAL A 313 -9.38 21.57 1.77
C VAL A 313 -10.68 20.81 1.82
N THR A 314 -11.44 20.96 2.89
CA THR A 314 -12.81 20.43 2.97
C THR A 314 -13.80 21.55 3.24
N SER A 315 -14.99 21.42 2.69
CA SER A 315 -16.08 22.35 2.92
C SER A 315 -17.40 21.62 3.10
N LYS A 316 -18.23 22.14 3.99
CA LYS A 316 -19.58 21.67 4.24
C LYS A 316 -20.51 22.86 4.36
N PHE A 317 -21.56 22.86 3.56
CA PHE A 317 -22.63 23.83 3.63
C PHE A 317 -23.97 23.11 3.82
N SER A 318 -24.85 23.63 4.66
CA SER A 318 -26.20 23.10 4.83
C SER A 318 -27.23 24.22 4.91
N ALA A 319 -28.28 24.14 4.11
CA ALA A 319 -29.32 25.15 4.03
C ALA A 319 -30.72 24.52 4.03
N LEU A 320 -31.65 25.15 4.74
CA LEU A 320 -33.09 24.89 4.58
C LEU A 320 -33.60 25.86 3.52
N LEU A 321 -33.89 25.36 2.32
CA LEU A 321 -34.31 26.18 1.18
C LEU A 321 -35.78 26.60 1.28
N ALA A 322 -36.60 25.70 1.83
CA ALA A 322 -37.99 25.90 2.18
C ALA A 322 -38.38 24.87 3.25
N ASP A 323 -39.60 24.96 3.78
CA ASP A 323 -40.11 23.95 4.71
C ASP A 323 -40.06 22.55 4.07
N GLY A 324 -39.45 21.60 4.77
CA GLY A 324 -39.21 20.24 4.27
C GLY A 324 -38.20 20.10 3.12
N ILE A 325 -37.49 21.16 2.72
CA ILE A 325 -36.46 21.11 1.65
C ILE A 325 -35.08 21.48 2.20
N GLN A 326 -34.21 20.48 2.34
CA GLN A 326 -32.86 20.61 2.87
C GLN A 326 -31.81 20.34 1.79
N LEU A 327 -30.86 21.27 1.64
CA LEU A 327 -29.69 21.13 0.78
C LEU A 327 -28.44 20.95 1.64
N GLN A 328 -27.63 19.95 1.30
CA GLN A 328 -26.28 19.78 1.82
C GLN A 328 -25.29 19.78 0.66
N LEU A 329 -24.28 20.63 0.74
CA LEU A 329 -23.15 20.64 -0.19
C LEU A 329 -21.89 20.24 0.56
N ARG A 330 -21.08 19.39 -0.05
CA ARG A 330 -19.75 19.02 0.46
C ARG A 330 -18.73 19.15 -0.66
N GLY A 331 -17.60 19.76 -0.33
CA GLY A 331 -16.44 19.84 -1.20
C GLY A 331 -15.22 19.26 -0.51
N ALA A 332 -14.37 18.60 -1.28
CA ALA A 332 -13.05 18.19 -0.87
C ALA A 332 -12.07 18.45 -2.02
N PHE A 333 -10.91 18.99 -1.71
CA PHE A 333 -9.78 19.15 -2.61
C PHE A 333 -8.54 18.66 -1.89
N ASN A 334 -7.70 17.90 -2.58
CA ASN A 334 -6.39 17.49 -2.12
C ASN A 334 -5.36 17.91 -3.19
N TRP A 335 -4.26 18.48 -2.73
CA TRP A 335 -3.01 18.54 -3.47
C TRP A 335 -1.95 17.77 -2.68
N THR A 336 -1.22 16.87 -3.33
CA THR A 336 -0.14 16.09 -2.72
C THR A 336 1.02 15.99 -3.67
N ASP A 337 2.23 16.10 -3.14
CA ASP A 337 3.49 15.96 -3.86
C ASP A 337 4.46 15.10 -3.05
N THR A 338 5.27 14.29 -3.72
CA THR A 338 6.25 13.41 -3.07
C THR A 338 7.59 13.53 -3.78
N GLU A 339 8.65 13.71 -2.99
CA GLU A 339 10.02 13.78 -3.49
C GLU A 339 10.91 12.76 -2.74
N ILE A 340 11.97 12.30 -3.40
CA ILE A 340 13.04 11.54 -2.76
C ILE A 340 14.08 12.53 -2.25
N THR A 341 14.34 12.51 -0.95
CA THR A 341 15.26 13.43 -0.27
C THR A 341 16.61 12.81 0.06
N GLY A 342 16.72 11.48 -0.06
CA GLY A 342 17.94 10.73 0.25
C GLY A 342 17.97 9.35 -0.41
N GLY A 343 19.17 8.82 -0.63
CA GLY A 343 19.39 7.56 -1.35
C GLY A 343 19.44 7.71 -2.89
N PRO A 344 19.44 6.60 -3.65
CA PRO A 344 19.48 5.21 -3.16
C PRO A 344 20.75 4.89 -2.36
N ARG A 345 20.64 3.99 -1.38
CA ARG A 345 21.76 3.50 -0.55
C ARG A 345 22.18 2.13 -1.03
N ASN A 346 23.45 1.97 -1.42
CA ASN A 346 23.96 0.66 -1.81
C ASN A 346 24.60 -0.12 -0.65
N PRO A 347 24.43 -1.45 -0.62
CA PRO A 347 25.28 -2.37 0.14
C PRO A 347 26.78 -2.13 -0.11
N THR A 348 27.68 -2.39 0.85
CA THR A 348 29.12 -2.06 0.69
C THR A 348 29.80 -2.72 -0.52
N THR A 349 29.29 -3.88 -0.93
CA THR A 349 29.70 -4.71 -2.07
C THR A 349 29.12 -4.21 -3.40
N LEU A 350 27.95 -3.56 -3.40
CA LEU A 350 27.35 -2.93 -4.57
C LEU A 350 27.75 -1.43 -4.52
N ASN A 351 28.58 -0.96 -5.44
CA ASN A 351 29.01 0.44 -5.41
C ASN A 351 27.92 1.37 -6.01
N GLN A 352 28.20 2.68 -6.10
CA GLN A 352 27.28 3.66 -6.70
C GLN A 352 26.89 3.38 -8.15
N ASP A 353 27.61 2.51 -8.86
CA ASP A 353 27.23 2.13 -10.21
C ASP A 353 25.86 1.44 -10.23
N PHE A 354 25.39 0.90 -9.09
CA PHE A 354 24.11 0.20 -8.96
C PHE A 354 22.93 1.09 -8.57
N ASP A 355 23.10 2.41 -8.41
CA ASP A 355 22.03 3.32 -7.95
C ASP A 355 20.74 3.16 -8.76
N SER A 356 20.86 3.12 -10.10
CA SER A 356 19.73 2.98 -11.02
C SER A 356 19.10 1.60 -11.05
N VAL A 357 19.73 0.60 -10.42
CA VAL A 357 19.18 -0.76 -10.28
C VAL A 357 18.59 -0.95 -8.88
N ILE A 358 19.13 -0.32 -7.84
CA ILE A 358 18.54 -0.32 -6.50
C ILE A 358 17.21 0.43 -6.46
N LEU A 359 17.11 1.52 -7.22
CA LEU A 359 15.85 2.20 -7.49
C LEU A 359 15.74 2.43 -8.99
N ALA A 360 14.94 1.59 -9.65
CA ALA A 360 14.72 1.67 -11.08
C ALA A 360 14.13 3.05 -11.48
N PRO A 361 14.50 3.60 -12.65
CA PRO A 361 14.03 4.93 -13.06
C PRO A 361 12.51 5.07 -13.11
N ASP A 362 11.81 4.04 -13.56
CA ASP A 362 10.35 3.92 -13.58
C ASP A 362 9.76 3.93 -12.16
N ASP A 363 10.30 3.13 -11.23
CA ASP A 363 9.90 3.13 -9.82
C ASP A 363 10.09 4.51 -9.16
N ARG A 364 11.21 5.17 -9.46
CA ARG A 364 11.51 6.52 -8.98
C ARG A 364 10.46 7.51 -9.48
N ARG A 365 10.20 7.52 -10.79
CA ARG A 365 9.19 8.37 -11.44
C ARG A 365 7.79 8.08 -10.92
N ALA A 366 7.46 6.80 -10.73
CA ALA A 366 6.18 6.39 -10.19
C ALA A 366 5.95 6.93 -8.77
N LEU A 367 7.03 7.04 -7.99
CA LEU A 367 6.99 7.57 -6.63
C LEU A 367 6.94 9.11 -6.58
N THR A 368 7.65 9.82 -7.48
CA THR A 368 7.87 11.27 -7.35
C THR A 368 7.33 12.16 -8.46
N GLU A 369 6.98 11.61 -9.62
CA GLU A 369 6.67 12.38 -10.83
C GLU A 369 5.19 12.28 -11.25
N GLY A 370 4.31 11.91 -10.33
CA GLY A 370 2.86 12.00 -10.54
C GLY A 370 2.21 10.77 -11.19
N ALA A 371 2.72 9.56 -10.93
CA ALA A 371 1.99 8.32 -11.29
C ALA A 371 0.73 8.08 -10.43
N LEU A 372 0.50 8.96 -9.44
CA LEU A 372 -0.80 9.19 -8.83
C LEU A 372 -1.17 10.67 -9.03
N PRO A 373 -2.46 11.02 -9.17
CA PRO A 373 -2.82 12.40 -9.43
C PRO A 373 -2.45 13.33 -8.27
N ASN A 374 -1.59 14.30 -8.54
CA ASN A 374 -1.19 15.31 -7.55
C ASN A 374 -2.36 16.18 -7.09
N THR A 375 -3.48 16.19 -7.82
CA THR A 375 -4.71 16.87 -7.38
C THR A 375 -5.92 15.97 -7.50
N THR A 376 -6.80 16.04 -6.51
CA THR A 376 -8.12 15.41 -6.56
C THR A 376 -9.19 16.36 -6.00
N THR A 377 -10.28 16.52 -6.72
CA THR A 377 -11.45 17.30 -6.28
C THR A 377 -12.67 16.39 -6.21
N LYS A 378 -13.44 16.46 -5.12
CA LYS A 378 -14.72 15.77 -4.97
C LYS A 378 -15.79 16.73 -4.51
N LEU A 379 -16.92 16.74 -5.21
CA LEU A 379 -18.09 17.54 -4.89
C LEU A 379 -19.30 16.62 -4.69
N THR A 380 -20.10 16.90 -3.67
CA THR A 380 -21.37 16.22 -3.43
C THR A 380 -22.45 17.24 -3.13
N ALA A 381 -23.59 17.10 -3.79
CA ALA A 381 -24.81 17.83 -3.49
C ALA A 381 -25.91 16.83 -3.13
N SER A 382 -26.50 16.97 -1.94
CA SER A 382 -27.62 16.17 -1.48
C SER A 382 -28.80 17.08 -1.18
N LEU A 383 -29.96 16.78 -1.75
CA LEU A 383 -31.21 17.48 -1.58
C LEU A 383 -32.26 16.51 -1.05
N THR A 384 -32.82 16.79 0.11
CA THR A 384 -33.98 16.08 0.65
C THR A 384 -35.18 17.01 0.56
N ALA A 385 -36.25 16.58 -0.11
CA ALA A 385 -37.47 17.35 -0.32
C ALA A 385 -38.70 16.46 -0.09
N GLY A 386 -39.22 16.49 1.14
CA GLY A 386 -40.27 15.56 1.57
C GLY A 386 -39.81 14.09 1.39
N PRO A 387 -40.56 13.25 0.64
CA PRO A 387 -40.19 11.84 0.43
C PRO A 387 -39.06 11.64 -0.59
N VAL A 388 -38.56 12.69 -1.25
CA VAL A 388 -37.56 12.59 -2.31
C VAL A 388 -36.18 12.91 -1.76
N ASP A 389 -35.21 12.03 -2.05
CA ASP A 389 -33.79 12.29 -1.83
C ASP A 389 -33.05 12.27 -3.17
N LEU A 390 -32.32 13.34 -3.48
CA LEU A 390 -31.44 13.41 -4.63
C LEU A 390 -30.01 13.60 -4.15
N THR A 391 -29.09 12.74 -4.57
CA THR A 391 -27.65 12.99 -4.39
C THR A 391 -26.93 12.99 -5.72
N LEU A 392 -26.16 14.03 -5.97
CA LEU A 392 -25.25 14.15 -7.11
C LEU A 392 -23.80 14.19 -6.60
N ARG A 393 -22.91 13.52 -7.32
CA ARG A 393 -21.49 13.42 -7.00
C ARG A 393 -20.67 13.70 -8.25
N GLY A 394 -19.61 14.49 -8.09
CA GLY A 394 -18.59 14.71 -9.12
C GLY A 394 -17.21 14.53 -8.53
N ALA A 395 -16.31 13.90 -9.27
CA ALA A 395 -14.90 13.79 -8.95
C ALA A 395 -14.05 14.23 -10.15
N ARG A 396 -12.96 14.95 -9.89
CA ARG A 396 -11.89 15.24 -10.85
C ARG A 396 -10.61 14.65 -10.30
N TYR A 397 -9.92 13.88 -11.11
CA TYR A 397 -8.55 13.44 -10.87
C TYR A 397 -7.64 14.25 -11.79
N GLY A 398 -6.52 14.76 -11.27
CA GLY A 398 -5.52 15.48 -12.06
C GLY A 398 -4.83 14.59 -13.10
N GLU A 399 -3.89 15.19 -13.83
CA GLU A 399 -2.99 14.48 -14.74
C GLU A 399 -2.25 13.35 -14.02
N LEU A 400 -1.92 12.31 -14.77
CA LEU A 400 -1.19 11.15 -14.28
C LEU A 400 -0.07 10.79 -15.26
N LEU A 401 1.15 10.66 -14.75
CA LEU A 401 2.29 10.17 -15.53
C LEU A 401 2.25 8.64 -15.59
N ASN A 402 2.22 8.07 -16.79
CA ASN A 402 2.62 6.68 -16.96
C ASN A 402 4.15 6.62 -16.94
N ALA A 403 4.70 6.20 -15.80
CA ALA A 403 6.13 6.05 -15.62
C ALA A 403 6.61 4.77 -16.29
N ASP A 404 7.62 4.91 -17.13
CA ASP A 404 8.28 3.81 -17.84
C ASP A 404 9.79 4.03 -17.78
N ASP A 405 10.60 3.00 -18.05
CA ASP A 405 12.05 3.11 -18.11
C ASP A 405 12.51 3.70 -19.45
N ASP A 406 11.80 3.42 -20.54
CA ASP A 406 11.96 4.06 -21.85
C ASP A 406 11.23 5.42 -21.89
N ALA A 407 11.97 6.47 -22.29
CA ALA A 407 11.41 7.81 -22.42
C ALA A 407 10.41 7.92 -23.58
N ASP A 408 10.50 7.06 -24.59
CA ASP A 408 9.56 7.05 -25.71
C ASP A 408 8.22 6.42 -25.32
N ASP A 409 8.21 5.51 -24.34
CA ASP A 409 7.01 4.85 -23.80
C ASP A 409 6.40 5.62 -22.60
N GLN A 410 7.09 6.63 -22.08
CA GLN A 410 6.58 7.55 -21.06
C GLN A 410 5.57 8.56 -21.64
N PHE A 411 4.40 8.69 -21.01
CA PHE A 411 3.38 9.68 -21.39
C PHE A 411 2.53 10.17 -20.21
N THR A 412 1.93 11.35 -20.36
CA THR A 412 1.00 11.93 -19.37
C THR A 412 -0.44 11.79 -19.86
N LEU A 413 -1.29 11.25 -19.00
CA LEU A 413 -2.75 11.17 -19.18
C LEU A 413 -3.40 12.48 -18.73
N ASP A 414 -4.42 12.93 -19.46
CA ASP A 414 -5.13 14.16 -19.14
C ASP A 414 -5.98 14.01 -17.86
N PRO A 415 -6.39 15.12 -17.20
CA PRO A 415 -7.28 15.06 -16.06
C PRO A 415 -8.64 14.47 -16.40
N GLU A 416 -9.16 13.61 -15.51
CA GLU A 416 -10.38 12.87 -15.79
C GLU A 416 -11.52 13.10 -14.78
N TYR A 417 -12.76 13.06 -15.26
CA TYR A 417 -13.96 13.49 -14.56
C TYR A 417 -14.99 12.37 -14.43
N VAL A 418 -15.40 12.06 -13.21
CA VAL A 418 -16.41 11.03 -12.97
C VAL A 418 -17.61 11.63 -12.26
N PHE A 419 -18.78 11.44 -12.85
CA PHE A 419 -20.05 11.89 -12.30
C PHE A 419 -20.94 10.71 -11.93
N GLY A 420 -21.75 10.88 -10.90
CA GLY A 420 -22.70 9.88 -10.46
C GLY A 420 -23.83 10.52 -9.67
N GLY A 421 -24.87 9.74 -9.44
CA GLY A 421 -26.01 10.20 -8.67
C GLY A 421 -26.93 9.09 -8.21
N GLU A 422 -27.84 9.43 -7.31
CA GLU A 422 -28.86 8.54 -6.80
C GLU A 422 -30.13 9.37 -6.54
N LEU A 423 -31.27 8.88 -7.01
CA LEU A 423 -32.60 9.39 -6.71
C LEU A 423 -33.32 8.36 -5.86
N GLY A 424 -33.68 8.73 -4.64
CA GLY A 424 -34.45 7.96 -3.68
C GLY A 424 -35.86 8.51 -3.51
N TYR A 425 -36.80 7.61 -3.22
CA TYR A 425 -38.16 7.94 -2.82
C TYR A 425 -38.59 7.08 -1.63
N SER A 426 -38.95 7.73 -0.54
CA SER A 426 -39.48 7.10 0.67
C SER A 426 -41.02 6.98 0.60
N MET A 427 -41.52 5.82 0.99
CA MET A 427 -42.93 5.43 0.94
C MET A 427 -43.35 4.88 2.31
N PHE A 428 -44.65 4.89 2.57
CA PHE A 428 -45.26 4.29 3.77
C PHE A 428 -44.61 4.79 5.06
N ASP A 429 -44.59 6.12 5.27
CA ASP A 429 -44.01 6.76 6.45
C ASP A 429 -42.55 6.31 6.70
N ASP A 430 -41.72 6.38 5.65
CA ASP A 430 -40.29 6.02 5.64
C ASP A 430 -39.96 4.54 5.90
N GLN A 431 -40.96 3.65 5.93
CA GLN A 431 -40.73 2.21 6.06
C GLN A 431 -40.06 1.60 4.82
N VAL A 432 -40.30 2.17 3.64
CA VAL A 432 -39.76 1.66 2.38
C VAL A 432 -39.05 2.78 1.63
N ASN A 433 -37.76 2.61 1.34
CA ASN A 433 -37.00 3.52 0.49
C ASN A 433 -36.57 2.79 -0.78
N LEU A 434 -37.03 3.28 -1.93
CA LEU A 434 -36.58 2.83 -3.25
C LEU A 434 -35.63 3.86 -3.84
N ALA A 435 -34.44 3.43 -4.23
CA ALA A 435 -33.46 4.28 -4.88
C ALA A 435 -33.00 3.70 -6.22
N VAL A 436 -32.75 4.58 -7.19
CA VAL A 436 -32.10 4.27 -8.46
C VAL A 436 -30.89 5.18 -8.60
N GLY A 437 -29.73 4.60 -8.89
CA GLY A 437 -28.49 5.35 -8.97
C GLY A 437 -27.56 4.85 -10.06
N ALA A 438 -26.59 5.69 -10.38
CA ALA A 438 -25.51 5.37 -11.31
C ALA A 438 -24.17 5.88 -10.77
N ARG A 439 -23.14 5.04 -10.91
CA ARG A 439 -21.73 5.45 -10.81
C ARG A 439 -21.19 5.56 -12.23
N ASN A 440 -20.33 6.55 -12.47
CA ASN A 440 -19.81 6.84 -13.81
C ASN A 440 -20.94 7.02 -14.84
N LEU A 441 -21.86 7.96 -14.55
CA LEU A 441 -23.11 8.17 -15.29
C LEU A 441 -22.90 8.43 -16.80
N PHE A 442 -21.79 9.08 -17.15
CA PHE A 442 -21.45 9.42 -18.53
C PHE A 442 -20.59 8.37 -19.24
N ASP A 443 -20.34 7.22 -18.60
CA ASP A 443 -19.58 6.10 -19.17
C ASP A 443 -18.17 6.54 -19.62
N ASN A 444 -17.46 7.15 -18.68
CA ASN A 444 -16.15 7.74 -18.91
C ASN A 444 -15.02 6.77 -18.57
N TYR A 445 -13.90 6.86 -19.27
CA TYR A 445 -12.76 5.95 -19.12
C TYR A 445 -11.47 6.77 -19.09
N PRO A 446 -10.40 6.26 -18.44
CA PRO A 446 -9.07 6.83 -18.61
C PRO A 446 -8.70 6.92 -20.09
N ASP A 447 -7.82 7.86 -20.45
CA ASP A 447 -7.25 7.89 -21.79
C ASP A 447 -6.53 6.56 -22.10
N LEU A 448 -6.60 6.18 -23.37
CA LEU A 448 -5.91 5.01 -23.88
C LEU A 448 -4.42 5.29 -23.98
N ASP A 449 -3.63 4.22 -23.81
CA ASP A 449 -2.20 4.29 -24.10
C ASP A 449 -1.93 4.76 -25.55
N PRO A 450 -1.23 5.90 -25.75
CA PRO A 450 -0.86 6.37 -27.08
C PRO A 450 0.19 5.46 -27.74
N ASN A 451 1.03 4.79 -26.95
CA ASN A 451 2.15 3.93 -27.33
C ASN A 451 1.71 2.46 -27.24
N LYS A 452 0.89 2.03 -28.21
CA LYS A 452 0.28 0.69 -28.22
C LYS A 452 1.30 -0.43 -28.41
N GLY A 453 1.91 -0.91 -27.33
CA GLY A 453 2.69 -2.15 -27.28
C GLY A 453 1.82 -3.41 -27.37
N THR A 454 2.45 -4.58 -27.50
CA THR A 454 1.71 -5.85 -27.68
C THR A 454 0.96 -6.29 -26.42
N PHE A 455 1.48 -5.96 -25.23
CA PHE A 455 0.81 -6.19 -23.95
C PHE A 455 -0.25 -5.11 -23.66
N ASP A 456 -0.02 -3.88 -24.13
CA ASP A 456 -0.92 -2.73 -23.90
C ASP A 456 -2.19 -2.80 -24.75
N ILE A 457 -2.22 -3.64 -25.79
CA ILE A 457 -3.47 -3.99 -26.49
C ILE A 457 -4.41 -4.82 -25.58
N ILE A 458 -3.85 -5.62 -24.66
CA ILE A 458 -4.63 -6.49 -23.76
C ILE A 458 -5.13 -5.70 -22.55
N LEU A 459 -4.32 -4.74 -22.06
CA LEU A 459 -4.64 -3.87 -20.93
C LEU A 459 -4.56 -2.40 -21.36
N PRO A 460 -5.55 -1.89 -22.11
CA PRO A 460 -5.45 -0.63 -22.85
C PRO A 460 -5.53 0.64 -21.99
N TYR A 461 -5.77 0.50 -20.69
CA TYR A 461 -5.91 1.61 -19.75
C TYR A 461 -4.83 1.53 -18.69
N ASN A 462 -4.32 2.69 -18.28
CA ASN A 462 -3.37 2.77 -17.17
C ASN A 462 -3.99 2.18 -15.89
N ARG A 463 -3.27 1.22 -15.30
CA ARG A 463 -3.74 0.40 -14.17
C ARG A 463 -3.75 1.16 -12.84
N ALA A 464 -2.99 2.24 -12.74
CA ALA A 464 -2.90 3.08 -11.56
C ALA A 464 -3.95 4.21 -11.55
N HIS A 465 -4.68 4.44 -12.66
CA HIS A 465 -5.65 5.53 -12.72
C HIS A 465 -6.77 5.36 -11.66
N PRO A 466 -6.99 6.35 -10.77
CA PRO A 466 -7.91 6.19 -9.63
C PRO A 466 -9.39 5.93 -9.93
N MET A 467 -9.89 6.14 -11.16
CA MET A 467 -11.26 5.74 -11.48
C MET A 467 -11.39 4.27 -11.88
N GLY A 468 -10.28 3.60 -12.16
CA GLY A 468 -10.25 2.28 -12.79
C GLY A 468 -10.71 2.30 -14.24
N PHE A 469 -11.07 1.13 -14.75
CA PHE A 469 -11.50 0.92 -16.15
C PHE A 469 -12.98 0.50 -16.25
N ASN A 470 -13.73 0.62 -15.15
CA ASN A 470 -15.14 0.25 -15.13
C ASN A 470 -15.98 1.39 -15.70
N GLY A 471 -16.75 1.08 -16.73
CA GLY A 471 -17.74 1.98 -17.32
C GLY A 471 -18.93 2.28 -16.41
N ARG A 472 -20.02 2.72 -17.02
CA ARG A 472 -21.25 3.06 -16.31
C ARG A 472 -21.82 1.85 -15.54
N PHE A 473 -21.98 2.03 -14.23
CA PHE A 473 -22.63 1.06 -13.35
C PHE A 473 -23.96 1.61 -12.82
N VAL A 474 -25.08 1.04 -13.26
CA VAL A 474 -26.44 1.40 -12.84
C VAL A 474 -26.98 0.38 -11.84
N TYR A 475 -27.61 0.85 -10.77
CA TYR A 475 -28.15 -0.01 -9.71
C TYR A 475 -29.46 0.53 -9.18
N SER A 476 -30.22 -0.35 -8.53
CA SER A 476 -31.35 0.00 -7.67
C SER A 476 -31.12 -0.54 -6.26
N ARG A 477 -31.66 0.15 -5.26
CA ARG A 477 -31.62 -0.27 -3.86
C ARG A 477 -33.02 -0.18 -3.27
N LEU A 478 -33.44 -1.23 -2.58
CA LEU A 478 -34.67 -1.26 -1.79
C LEU A 478 -34.28 -1.46 -0.33
N THR A 479 -34.66 -0.53 0.53
CA THR A 479 -34.49 -0.64 1.99
C THR A 479 -35.87 -0.74 2.61
N ILE A 480 -36.06 -1.75 3.47
CA ILE A 480 -37.30 -1.95 4.21
C ILE A 480 -36.93 -1.96 5.70
N SER A 481 -37.48 -0.99 6.43
CA SER A 481 -37.39 -0.91 7.89
C SER A 481 -38.66 -1.52 8.48
N LEU A 482 -38.51 -2.55 9.32
CA LEU A 482 -39.61 -3.30 9.92
C LEU A 482 -39.96 -2.79 11.32
#